data_AF-A0A3D1BKV6-F1
#
_entry.id   AF-A0A3D1BKV6-F1
#
_cell.length_a   1.000
_cell.length_b   1.000
_cell.length_c   1.000
_cell.angle_alpha   90.00
_cell.angle_beta   90.00
_cell.angle_gamma   90.00
#
_symmetry.space_group_name_H-M   'P 1'
#
loop_
_entity.id
_entity.type
_entity.pdbx_description
1 polymer ?
#
loop_
_entity_poly.entity_id
_entity_poly.type
_entity_poly.pdbx_seq_one_letter_code
_entity_poly.pdbx_strand_id
1 'polypeptide(L)'
;MHPYHRKISPYMCNGMPIGHEVFEGSRVDKKTVKEVLKDLKEKFEIGQCIFVGDRGLVTKENLEEIERHGFDSIIALRKRRNVEVKEIVLDATPHVYCIEGKELWWREVRNAEGIRYIVCRNPEVAELQRQMREENIMAIMDELNKIKGGIEKLKGKASLKRVVSQVGEVLWHKHGRRLIGYKVDEKDGRLSYWIKEESIKIEEALDGVYILRTEEQGM
;
A
#
# COMPACT_ATOMS: atom_id res chain seq x y z
N MET A 1 28.19 -6.13 14.68
CA MET A 1 27.01 -6.82 15.23
C MET A 1 25.77 -6.03 14.83
N HIS A 2 24.93 -6.57 13.95
CA HIS A 2 23.65 -5.94 13.62
C HIS A 2 22.64 -6.23 14.75
N PRO A 3 21.85 -5.25 15.22
CA PRO A 3 20.80 -5.52 16.18
C PRO A 3 19.75 -6.40 15.51
N TYR A 4 19.56 -7.62 16.01
CA TYR A 4 18.44 -8.47 15.60
C TYR A 4 17.15 -7.78 16.03
N HIS A 5 16.43 -7.18 15.09
CA HIS A 5 15.05 -6.76 15.32
C HIS A 5 14.24 -8.01 15.70
N ARG A 6 13.53 -7.98 16.83
CA ARG A 6 12.58 -9.01 17.25
C ARG A 6 11.16 -8.45 17.07
N LYS A 7 10.22 -9.28 16.62
CA LYS A 7 8.80 -8.93 16.55
C LYS A 7 8.12 -9.45 17.81
N ILE A 8 7.29 -8.63 18.46
CA ILE A 8 6.49 -9.02 19.63
C ILE A 8 5.03 -9.07 19.21
N SER A 9 4.34 -10.16 19.54
CA SER A 9 2.91 -10.36 19.31
C SER A 9 2.19 -10.48 20.65
N PRO A 10 1.57 -9.40 21.17
CA PRO A 10 0.79 -9.47 22.40
C PRO A 10 -0.55 -10.19 22.18
N TYR A 11 -1.00 -10.88 23.21
CA TYR A 11 -2.34 -11.46 23.31
C TYR A 11 -3.17 -10.61 24.25
N MET A 12 -4.34 -10.16 23.80
CA MET A 12 -5.25 -9.35 24.60
C MET A 12 -6.61 -10.02 24.74
N CYS A 13 -7.19 -9.94 25.93
CA CYS A 13 -8.55 -10.36 26.22
C CYS A 13 -9.26 -9.19 26.92
N ASN A 14 -10.38 -8.72 26.38
CA ASN A 14 -11.14 -7.57 26.92
C ASN A 14 -10.28 -6.33 27.20
N GLY A 15 -9.31 -6.04 26.32
CA GLY A 15 -8.39 -4.91 26.45
C GLY A 15 -7.27 -5.11 27.48
N MET A 16 -7.16 -6.28 28.12
CA MET A 16 -6.08 -6.62 29.04
C MET A 16 -5.08 -7.57 28.39
N PRO A 17 -3.76 -7.32 28.51
CA PRO A 17 -2.74 -8.24 28.00
C PRO A 17 -2.69 -9.52 28.84
N ILE A 18 -2.84 -10.67 28.20
CA ILE A 18 -2.81 -12.00 28.83
C ILE A 18 -1.53 -12.78 28.52
N GLY A 19 -0.75 -12.33 27.54
CA GLY A 19 0.48 -12.98 27.13
C GLY A 19 1.16 -12.26 25.97
N HIS A 20 2.32 -12.77 25.56
CA HIS A 20 3.00 -12.33 24.34
C HIS A 20 3.92 -13.42 23.79
N GLU A 21 4.20 -13.36 22.50
CA GLU A 21 5.25 -14.14 21.86
C GLU A 21 6.30 -13.25 21.21
N VAL A 22 7.55 -13.72 21.19
CA VAL A 22 8.68 -13.01 20.61
C VAL A 22 9.26 -13.83 19.45
N PHE A 23 9.22 -13.27 18.25
CA PHE A 23 9.72 -13.87 17.03
C PHE A 23 11.00 -13.19 16.56
N GLU A 24 11.87 -13.96 15.90
CA GLU A 24 13.00 -13.41 15.16
C GLU A 24 12.50 -12.50 14.01
N GLY A 25 13.12 -11.34 13.82
CA GLY A 25 12.69 -10.39 12.79
C GLY A 25 12.81 -10.89 11.35
N SER A 26 13.65 -11.90 11.11
CA SER A 26 13.81 -12.59 9.82
C SER A 26 12.80 -13.73 9.59
N ARG A 27 11.96 -14.06 10.58
CA ARG A 27 11.01 -15.16 10.46
C ARG A 27 9.93 -14.80 9.44
N VAL A 28 9.68 -15.71 8.50
CA VAL A 28 8.60 -15.56 7.52
C VAL A 28 7.27 -15.58 8.25
N ASP A 29 6.52 -14.50 8.11
CA ASP A 29 5.24 -14.22 8.76
C ASP A 29 4.22 -15.37 8.65
N LYS A 30 4.31 -16.19 7.60
CA LYS A 30 3.47 -17.37 7.35
C LYS A 30 3.54 -18.46 8.44
N LYS A 31 4.73 -18.76 8.97
CA LYS A 31 4.87 -19.78 10.03
C LYS A 31 4.39 -19.26 11.38
N THR A 32 4.58 -17.96 11.60
CA THR A 32 4.21 -17.27 12.83
C THR A 32 2.70 -17.32 13.07
N VAL A 33 1.87 -16.98 12.07
CA VAL A 33 0.40 -16.96 12.24
C VAL A 33 -0.13 -18.34 12.63
N LYS A 34 0.28 -19.41 11.92
CA LYS A 34 -0.14 -20.79 12.22
C LYS A 34 0.15 -21.22 13.66
N GLU A 35 1.37 -20.98 14.12
CA GLU A 35 1.79 -21.37 15.47
C GLU A 35 1.04 -20.58 16.54
N VAL A 36 0.88 -19.27 16.35
CA VAL A 36 0.12 -18.40 17.25
C VAL A 36 -1.34 -18.83 17.35
N LEU A 37 -2.00 -19.10 16.22
CA LEU A 37 -3.41 -19.53 16.20
C LEU A 37 -3.59 -20.87 16.93
N LYS A 38 -2.66 -21.80 16.74
CA LYS A 38 -2.65 -23.09 17.43
C LYS A 38 -2.48 -22.90 18.94
N ASP A 39 -1.51 -22.08 19.35
CA ASP A 39 -1.24 -21.81 20.76
C ASP A 39 -2.41 -21.11 21.46
N LEU A 40 -3.09 -20.16 20.79
CA LEU A 40 -4.29 -19.51 21.32
C LEU A 40 -5.44 -20.48 21.57
N LYS A 41 -5.63 -21.46 20.67
CA LYS A 41 -6.69 -22.46 20.78
C LYS A 41 -6.36 -23.54 21.82
N GLU A 42 -5.13 -24.05 21.81
CA GLU A 42 -4.72 -25.18 22.64
C GLU A 42 -4.28 -24.78 24.06
N LYS A 43 -3.59 -23.65 24.24
CA LYS A 43 -3.05 -23.25 25.55
C LYS A 43 -4.00 -22.38 26.35
N PHE A 44 -4.79 -21.55 25.67
CA PHE A 44 -5.68 -20.58 26.32
C PHE A 44 -7.17 -20.94 26.21
N GLU A 45 -7.51 -22.03 25.51
CA GLU A 45 -8.90 -22.49 25.30
C GLU A 45 -9.83 -21.39 24.75
N ILE A 46 -9.28 -20.45 23.97
CA ILE A 46 -10.01 -19.31 23.44
C ILE A 46 -10.88 -19.76 22.27
N GLY A 47 -12.20 -19.71 22.46
CA GLY A 47 -13.19 -20.09 21.44
C GLY A 47 -13.47 -19.02 20.38
N GLN A 48 -13.21 -17.75 20.69
CA GLN A 48 -13.37 -16.62 19.77
C GLN A 48 -12.17 -15.68 19.88
N CYS A 49 -11.52 -15.41 18.75
CA CYS A 49 -10.35 -14.53 18.68
C CYS A 49 -10.43 -13.70 17.40
N ILE A 50 -10.11 -12.41 17.52
CA ILE A 50 -9.95 -11.51 16.39
C ILE A 50 -8.46 -11.28 16.17
N PHE A 51 -7.95 -11.74 15.03
CA PHE A 51 -6.56 -11.50 14.65
C PHE A 51 -6.39 -10.08 14.09
N VAL A 52 -5.55 -9.26 14.74
CA VAL A 52 -5.24 -7.91 14.28
C VAL A 52 -3.83 -7.86 13.70
N GLY A 53 -3.70 -7.57 12.41
CA GLY A 53 -2.43 -7.65 11.69
C GLY A 53 -2.16 -6.46 10.76
N ASP A 54 -0.88 -6.08 10.65
CA ASP A 54 -0.42 -5.10 9.66
C ASP A 54 -0.36 -5.71 8.25
N ARG A 55 -0.29 -4.84 7.23
CA ARG A 55 -0.15 -5.08 5.78
C ARG A 55 0.94 -6.07 5.39
N GLY A 56 1.93 -6.28 6.25
CA GLY A 56 3.00 -7.26 6.06
C GLY A 56 2.51 -8.71 6.24
N LEU A 57 1.57 -8.92 7.16
CA LEU A 57 1.03 -10.23 7.57
C LEU A 57 -0.05 -10.76 6.62
N VAL A 58 -0.45 -9.95 5.64
CA VAL A 58 -1.58 -10.16 4.71
C VAL A 58 -1.15 -10.98 3.51
N THR A 59 -0.89 -12.25 3.73
CA THR A 59 -0.85 -13.23 2.64
C THR A 59 -2.19 -13.92 2.54
N LYS A 60 -2.60 -14.28 1.33
CA LYS A 60 -3.85 -15.03 1.10
C LYS A 60 -3.86 -16.30 1.95
N GLU A 61 -2.72 -16.97 2.08
CA GLU A 61 -2.65 -18.20 2.88
C GLU A 61 -2.77 -17.96 4.39
N ASN A 62 -2.41 -16.76 4.90
CA ASN A 62 -2.60 -16.42 6.31
C ASN A 62 -4.07 -16.13 6.59
N LEU A 63 -4.75 -15.42 5.68
CA LEU A 63 -6.21 -15.20 5.76
C LEU A 63 -6.96 -16.53 5.77
N GLU A 64 -6.69 -17.39 4.78
CA GLU A 64 -7.28 -18.73 4.71
C GLU A 64 -6.99 -19.58 5.97
N GLU A 65 -5.82 -19.39 6.61
CA GLU A 65 -5.50 -20.11 7.84
C GLU A 65 -6.31 -19.61 9.04
N ILE A 66 -6.46 -18.30 9.18
CA ILE A 66 -7.27 -17.67 10.23
C ILE A 66 -8.72 -18.14 10.10
N GLU A 67 -9.27 -18.07 8.89
CA GLU A 67 -10.61 -18.55 8.54
C GLU A 67 -10.77 -20.05 8.85
N ARG A 68 -9.80 -20.90 8.45
CA ARG A 68 -9.82 -22.35 8.75
C ARG A 68 -9.89 -22.68 10.24
N HIS A 69 -9.39 -21.80 11.11
CA HIS A 69 -9.42 -22.01 12.56
C HIS A 69 -10.68 -21.47 13.22
N GLY A 70 -11.56 -20.80 12.45
CA GLY A 70 -12.81 -20.21 12.91
C GLY A 70 -12.63 -18.86 13.62
N PHE A 71 -11.57 -18.14 13.27
CA PHE A 71 -11.26 -16.84 13.85
C PHE A 71 -11.53 -15.71 12.86
N ASP A 72 -11.94 -14.57 13.39
CA ASP A 72 -12.13 -13.34 12.63
C ASP A 72 -10.81 -12.58 12.51
N SER A 73 -10.74 -11.63 11.57
CA SER A 73 -9.56 -10.79 11.40
C SER A 73 -9.88 -9.32 11.14
N ILE A 74 -8.98 -8.45 11.57
CA ILE A 74 -8.92 -7.04 11.20
C ILE A 74 -7.53 -6.79 10.63
N ILE A 75 -7.49 -6.55 9.32
CA ILE A 75 -6.25 -6.55 8.58
C ILE A 75 -6.14 -5.30 7.71
N ALA A 76 -5.03 -4.58 7.84
CA ALA A 76 -4.76 -3.45 6.97
C ALA A 76 -4.39 -3.92 5.56
N LEU A 77 -5.00 -3.35 4.52
CA LEU A 77 -4.75 -3.73 3.12
C LEU A 77 -3.59 -2.93 2.50
N ARG A 78 -2.83 -3.59 1.62
CA ARG A 78 -1.83 -2.91 0.80
C ARG A 78 -2.53 -1.99 -0.19
N LYS A 79 -2.33 -0.67 -0.03
CA LYS A 79 -2.93 0.35 -0.90
C LYS A 79 -2.69 0.07 -2.39
N ARG A 80 -1.43 -0.18 -2.74
CA ARG A 80 -0.98 -0.32 -4.14
C ARG A 80 -1.04 -1.78 -4.57
N ARG A 81 -1.53 -2.02 -5.79
CA ARG A 81 -1.67 -3.34 -6.45
C ARG A 81 -2.78 -4.24 -5.90
N ASN A 82 -3.56 -3.80 -4.91
CA ASN A 82 -4.79 -4.48 -4.52
C ASN A 82 -5.95 -3.93 -5.39
N VAL A 83 -6.70 -4.84 -6.04
CA VAL A 83 -7.83 -4.50 -6.92
C VAL A 83 -9.03 -4.01 -6.12
N GLU A 84 -9.38 -4.70 -5.03
CA GLU A 84 -10.46 -4.31 -4.10
C GLU A 84 -10.26 -2.89 -3.58
N VAL A 85 -9.02 -2.55 -3.19
CA VAL A 85 -8.68 -1.19 -2.74
C VAL A 85 -8.97 -0.17 -3.83
N LYS A 86 -8.61 -0.45 -5.09
CA LYS A 86 -8.88 0.48 -6.19
C LYS A 86 -10.36 0.64 -6.44
N GLU A 87 -11.11 -0.46 -6.42
CA GLU A 87 -12.57 -0.43 -6.58
C GLU A 87 -13.22 0.40 -5.48
N ILE A 88 -12.80 0.22 -4.22
CA ILE A 88 -13.33 0.97 -3.08
C ILE A 88 -13.05 2.48 -3.17
N VAL A 89 -11.84 2.89 -3.58
CA VAL A 89 -11.44 4.31 -3.60
C VAL A 89 -11.78 5.02 -4.92
N LEU A 90 -11.98 4.29 -6.01
CA LEU A 90 -12.41 4.85 -7.29
C LEU A 90 -13.93 4.73 -7.52
N ASP A 91 -14.65 4.19 -6.54
CA ASP A 91 -16.11 4.13 -6.59
C ASP A 91 -16.68 5.53 -6.87
N ALA A 92 -17.52 5.63 -7.91
CA ALA A 92 -18.09 6.90 -8.34
C ALA A 92 -19.19 7.42 -7.39
N THR A 93 -19.60 6.63 -6.41
CA THR A 93 -20.58 7.04 -5.40
C THR A 93 -19.97 8.07 -4.45
N PRO A 94 -20.70 9.16 -4.11
CA PRO A 94 -20.24 10.13 -3.13
C PRO A 94 -19.84 9.46 -1.82
N HIS A 95 -18.60 9.67 -1.40
CA HIS A 95 -18.09 9.11 -0.16
C HIS A 95 -18.55 9.95 1.03
N VAL A 96 -19.53 9.44 1.79
CA VAL A 96 -19.94 10.03 3.07
C VAL A 96 -19.05 9.46 4.18
N TYR A 97 -18.31 10.33 4.85
CA TYR A 97 -17.43 9.97 5.96
C TYR A 97 -18.01 10.41 7.30
N CYS A 98 -17.88 9.54 8.31
CA CYS A 98 -17.94 9.92 9.71
C CYS A 98 -16.64 10.65 10.08
N ILE A 99 -16.75 11.76 10.82
CA ILE A 99 -15.62 12.60 11.18
C ILE A 99 -15.36 12.47 12.68
N GLU A 100 -14.18 11.98 13.04
CA GLU A 100 -13.70 11.90 14.42
C GLU A 100 -12.45 12.77 14.57
N GLY A 101 -12.67 13.98 15.09
CA GLY A 101 -11.61 14.97 15.20
C GLY A 101 -11.06 15.43 13.84
N LYS A 102 -9.81 15.87 13.82
CA LYS A 102 -9.16 16.42 12.60
C LYS A 102 -8.48 15.36 11.74
N GLU A 103 -8.06 14.26 12.35
CA GLU A 103 -7.13 13.30 11.75
C GLU A 103 -7.80 12.01 11.26
N LEU A 104 -9.05 11.73 11.67
CA LEU A 104 -9.74 10.49 11.37
C LEU A 104 -11.10 10.74 10.74
N TRP A 105 -11.18 10.54 9.44
CA TRP A 105 -12.44 10.40 8.72
C TRP A 105 -12.60 8.94 8.35
N TRP A 106 -13.74 8.31 8.61
CA TRP A 106 -13.93 6.89 8.32
C TRP A 106 -15.29 6.59 7.71
N ARG A 107 -15.38 5.50 6.95
CA ARG A 107 -16.64 4.95 6.45
C ARG A 107 -16.57 3.44 6.38
N GLU A 108 -17.72 2.80 6.49
CA GLU A 108 -17.87 1.37 6.26
C GLU A 108 -18.32 1.11 4.83
N VAL A 109 -17.71 0.12 4.18
CA VAL A 109 -18.07 -0.37 2.85
C VAL A 109 -18.17 -1.88 2.89
N ARG A 110 -19.14 -2.46 2.18
CA ARG A 110 -19.23 -3.91 1.97
C ARG A 110 -19.14 -4.23 0.49
N ASN A 111 -18.37 -5.26 0.13
CA ASN A 111 -18.36 -5.75 -1.24
C ASN A 111 -19.56 -6.68 -1.50
N ALA A 112 -19.69 -7.15 -2.74
CA ALA A 112 -20.78 -8.05 -3.14
C ALA A 112 -20.78 -9.41 -2.41
N GLU A 113 -19.62 -9.82 -1.88
CA GLU A 113 -19.45 -11.06 -1.10
C GLU A 113 -19.76 -10.86 0.40
N GLY A 114 -20.12 -9.64 0.82
CA GLY A 114 -20.44 -9.29 2.20
C GLY A 114 -19.23 -8.97 3.08
N ILE A 115 -18.01 -9.02 2.54
CA ILE A 115 -16.77 -8.66 3.24
C ILE A 115 -16.83 -7.17 3.59
N ARG A 116 -16.49 -6.86 4.85
CA ARG A 116 -16.55 -5.51 5.42
C ARG A 116 -15.19 -4.83 5.30
N TYR A 117 -15.22 -3.56 4.94
CA TYR A 117 -14.06 -2.69 4.84
C TYR A 117 -14.29 -1.41 5.64
N ILE A 118 -13.33 -1.04 6.47
CA ILE A 118 -13.29 0.26 7.13
C ILE A 118 -12.29 1.12 6.37
N VAL A 119 -12.81 2.10 5.64
CA VAL A 119 -12.02 3.03 4.84
C VAL A 119 -11.81 4.28 5.67
N CYS A 120 -10.57 4.51 6.07
CA CYS A 120 -10.18 5.68 6.83
C CYS A 120 -9.37 6.63 5.96
N ARG A 121 -9.48 7.92 6.24
CA ARG A 121 -8.77 9.00 5.57
C ARG A 121 -8.31 10.00 6.60
N ASN A 122 -7.02 10.33 6.56
CA ASN A 122 -6.47 11.46 7.31
C ASN A 122 -6.28 12.64 6.33
N PRO A 123 -7.05 13.75 6.48
CA PRO A 123 -6.97 14.91 5.58
C PRO A 123 -5.60 15.60 5.56
N GLU A 124 -4.94 15.72 6.72
CA GLU A 124 -3.63 16.37 6.82
C GLU A 124 -2.55 15.55 6.10
N VAL A 125 -2.58 14.23 6.30
CA VAL A 125 -1.68 13.31 5.59
C VAL A 125 -2.01 13.27 4.10
N ALA A 126 -3.28 13.41 3.71
CA ALA A 126 -3.67 13.46 2.31
C ALA A 126 -3.09 14.69 1.61
N GLU A 127 -3.18 15.86 2.24
CA GLU A 127 -2.62 17.11 1.70
C GLU A 127 -1.09 17.05 1.61
N LEU A 128 -0.42 16.52 2.64
CA LEU A 128 1.03 16.32 2.60
C LEU A 128 1.44 15.38 1.45
N GLN A 129 0.74 14.26 1.27
CA GLN A 129 1.02 13.30 0.19
C GLN A 129 0.75 13.88 -1.19
N ARG A 130 -0.28 14.71 -1.32
CA ARG A 130 -0.56 15.47 -2.54
C ARG A 130 0.59 16.41 -2.90
N GLN A 131 1.02 17.25 -1.96
CA GLN A 131 2.12 18.20 -2.17
C GLN A 131 3.41 17.47 -2.58
N MET A 132 3.77 16.42 -1.84
CA MET A 132 4.92 15.58 -2.19
C MET A 132 4.79 14.95 -3.57
N ARG A 133 3.59 14.53 -4.00
CA ARG A 133 3.37 13.98 -5.34
C ARG A 133 3.58 15.06 -6.40
N GLU A 134 2.98 16.23 -6.23
CA GLU A 134 3.08 17.35 -7.18
C GLU A 134 4.54 17.80 -7.35
N GLU A 135 5.28 18.00 -6.24
CA GLU A 135 6.70 18.33 -6.25
C GLU A 135 7.55 17.27 -6.97
N ASN A 136 7.30 15.99 -6.69
CA ASN A 136 8.03 14.91 -7.33
C ASN A 136 7.75 14.86 -8.84
N ILE A 137 6.50 15.06 -9.27
CA ILE A 137 6.14 15.12 -10.70
C ILE A 137 6.88 16.28 -11.37
N MET A 138 6.84 17.49 -10.78
CA MET A 138 7.54 18.66 -11.32
C MET A 138 9.04 18.41 -11.46
N ALA A 139 9.68 17.85 -10.43
CA ALA A 139 11.10 17.55 -10.46
C ALA A 139 11.46 16.49 -11.50
N ILE A 140 10.62 15.46 -11.69
CA ILE A 140 10.80 14.48 -12.77
C ILE A 140 10.71 15.15 -14.14
N MET A 141 9.69 15.99 -14.35
CA MET A 141 9.46 16.67 -15.63
C MET A 141 10.62 17.60 -16.00
N ASP A 142 11.17 18.34 -15.03
CA ASP A 142 12.35 19.19 -15.24
C ASP A 142 13.58 18.37 -15.69
N GLU A 143 13.86 17.25 -15.02
CA GLU A 143 14.97 16.35 -15.40
C GLU A 143 14.77 15.72 -16.79
N LEU A 144 13.54 15.29 -17.11
CA LEU A 144 13.22 14.74 -18.44
C LEU A 144 13.32 15.80 -19.54
N ASN A 145 12.94 17.05 -19.26
CA ASN A 145 13.11 18.17 -20.18
C ASN A 145 14.59 18.49 -20.45
N LYS A 146 15.43 18.45 -19.42
CA LYS A 146 16.89 18.59 -19.59
C LYS A 146 17.47 17.50 -20.49
N ILE A 147 17.04 16.25 -20.30
CA ILE A 147 17.45 15.13 -21.16
C ILE A 147 16.97 15.36 -22.60
N LYS A 148 15.69 15.71 -22.78
CA LYS A 148 15.10 15.98 -24.11
C LYS A 148 15.82 17.11 -24.84
N GLY A 149 16.04 18.26 -24.19
CA GLY A 149 16.75 19.39 -24.77
C GLY A 149 18.23 19.09 -25.07
N GLY A 150 18.87 18.22 -24.27
CA GLY A 150 20.21 17.72 -24.56
C GLY A 150 20.27 16.89 -25.84
N ILE A 151 19.26 16.04 -26.09
CA ILE A 151 19.15 15.23 -27.31
C ILE A 151 18.94 16.11 -28.54
N GLU A 152 18.03 17.09 -28.45
CA GLU A 152 17.72 17.99 -29.58
C GLU A 152 18.94 18.81 -30.03
N LYS A 153 19.84 19.18 -29.10
CA LYS A 153 21.08 19.91 -29.41
C LYS A 153 22.14 19.08 -30.13
N LEU A 154 22.11 17.75 -30.03
CA LEU A 154 23.16 16.88 -30.55
C LEU A 154 23.17 16.76 -32.09
N LYS A 155 22.18 17.32 -32.81
CA LYS A 155 22.10 17.36 -34.30
C LYS A 155 22.46 16.02 -34.99
N GLY A 156 22.28 14.89 -34.31
CA GLY A 156 22.73 13.55 -34.70
C GLY A 156 22.15 12.48 -33.76
N LYS A 157 22.30 11.19 -34.08
CA LYS A 157 21.67 10.09 -33.32
C LYS A 157 22.21 10.03 -31.88
N ALA A 158 21.34 10.23 -30.89
CA ALA A 158 21.66 9.91 -29.51
C ALA A 158 21.69 8.38 -29.32
N SER A 159 22.63 7.87 -28.51
CA SER A 159 22.66 6.44 -28.20
C SER A 159 21.40 6.05 -27.43
N LEU A 160 20.54 5.23 -28.04
CA LEU A 160 19.30 4.72 -27.45
C LEU A 160 19.51 4.18 -26.03
N LYS A 161 20.57 3.36 -25.85
CA LYS A 161 20.92 2.75 -24.56
C LYS A 161 21.20 3.82 -23.48
N ARG A 162 21.89 4.90 -23.85
CA ARG A 162 22.19 6.00 -22.93
C ARG A 162 20.93 6.74 -22.51
N VAL A 163 20.06 7.09 -23.49
CA VAL A 163 18.82 7.83 -23.21
C VAL A 163 17.90 7.01 -22.31
N VAL A 164 17.69 5.73 -22.63
CA VAL A 164 16.86 4.82 -21.81
C VAL A 164 17.43 4.67 -20.39
N SER A 165 18.76 4.56 -20.24
CA SER A 165 19.40 4.49 -18.93
C SER A 165 19.14 5.75 -18.10
N GLN A 166 19.37 6.93 -18.68
CA GLN A 166 19.17 8.22 -17.99
C GLN A 166 17.71 8.40 -17.56
N VAL A 167 16.76 8.16 -18.46
CA VAL A 167 15.32 8.22 -18.13
C VAL A 167 14.97 7.19 -17.06
N GLY A 168 15.53 5.98 -17.15
CA GLY A 168 15.33 4.90 -16.19
C GLY A 168 15.80 5.24 -14.78
N GLU A 169 16.90 5.97 -14.65
CA GLU A 169 17.46 6.48 -13.38
C GLU A 169 16.56 7.58 -12.78
N VAL A 170 16.20 8.60 -13.56
CA VAL A 170 15.30 9.69 -13.14
C VAL A 170 13.99 9.11 -12.57
N LEU A 171 13.37 8.18 -13.32
CA LEU A 171 12.11 7.58 -12.91
C LEU A 171 12.25 6.60 -11.74
N TRP A 172 13.44 6.04 -11.50
CA TRP A 172 13.70 5.14 -10.37
C TRP A 172 13.83 5.94 -9.07
N HIS A 173 14.67 6.97 -9.04
CA HIS A 173 14.98 7.73 -7.83
C HIS A 173 13.78 8.48 -7.24
N LYS A 174 12.86 8.94 -8.10
CA LYS A 174 11.68 9.71 -7.68
C LYS A 174 10.38 8.89 -7.71
N HIS A 175 10.48 7.55 -7.78
CA HIS A 175 9.33 6.65 -7.93
C HIS A 175 8.39 7.03 -9.10
N GLY A 176 8.92 7.68 -10.13
CA GLY A 176 8.19 8.24 -11.25
C GLY A 176 7.64 7.22 -12.25
N ARG A 177 8.18 5.99 -12.28
CA ARG A 177 7.76 4.93 -13.23
C ARG A 177 6.26 4.65 -13.23
N ARG A 178 5.61 4.85 -12.07
CA ARG A 178 4.18 4.64 -11.89
C ARG A 178 3.34 5.78 -12.48
N LEU A 179 3.86 7.02 -12.50
CA LEU A 179 3.12 8.22 -12.89
C LEU A 179 3.45 8.67 -14.32
N ILE A 180 4.65 8.36 -14.80
CA ILE A 180 5.15 8.85 -16.09
C ILE A 180 5.35 7.67 -17.05
N GLY A 181 4.81 7.81 -18.25
CA GLY A 181 5.11 6.98 -19.41
C GLY A 181 6.17 7.66 -20.27
N TYR A 182 7.01 6.88 -20.95
CA TYR A 182 7.97 7.41 -21.90
C TYR A 182 8.18 6.45 -23.07
N LYS A 183 8.64 7.02 -24.19
CA LYS A 183 9.04 6.32 -25.40
C LYS A 183 10.28 7.00 -25.96
N VAL A 184 11.26 6.20 -26.40
CA VAL A 184 12.44 6.69 -27.11
C VAL A 184 12.38 6.14 -28.53
N ASP A 185 12.53 7.01 -29.53
CA ASP A 185 12.59 6.60 -30.94
C ASP A 185 13.92 5.89 -31.23
N GLU A 186 13.86 4.71 -31.84
CA GLU A 186 15.04 3.89 -32.11
C GLU A 186 15.93 4.45 -33.23
N LYS A 187 15.38 5.29 -34.12
CA LYS A 187 16.08 5.81 -35.29
C LYS A 187 16.92 7.03 -34.97
N ASP A 188 16.41 7.95 -34.17
CA ASP A 188 17.04 9.24 -33.85
C ASP A 188 17.26 9.49 -32.35
N GLY A 189 16.74 8.62 -31.48
CA GLY A 189 16.88 8.73 -30.04
C GLY A 189 15.97 9.78 -29.39
N ARG A 190 14.96 10.31 -30.11
CA ARG A 190 14.03 11.31 -29.57
C ARG A 190 13.24 10.75 -28.39
N LEU A 191 13.24 11.50 -27.29
CA LEU A 191 12.47 11.20 -26.08
C LEU A 191 11.10 11.88 -26.11
N SER A 192 10.05 11.07 -25.97
CA SER A 192 8.68 11.50 -25.68
C SER A 192 8.24 10.94 -24.33
N TYR A 193 7.56 11.74 -23.52
CA TYR A 193 7.04 11.30 -22.22
C TYR A 193 5.68 11.94 -21.95
N TRP A 194 4.86 11.31 -21.11
CA TRP A 194 3.51 11.75 -20.76
C TRP A 194 3.13 11.33 -19.35
N ILE A 195 2.19 12.06 -18.75
CA ILE A 195 1.60 11.70 -17.46
C ILE A 195 0.54 10.61 -17.69
N LYS A 196 0.53 9.61 -16.82
CA LYS A 196 -0.48 8.55 -16.79
C LYS A 196 -1.65 9.03 -15.94
N GLU A 197 -2.61 9.72 -16.55
CA GLU A 197 -3.78 10.32 -15.88
C GLU A 197 -4.51 9.33 -14.95
N GLU A 198 -4.76 8.11 -15.41
CA GLU A 198 -5.40 7.06 -14.60
C GLU A 198 -4.57 6.69 -13.35
N SER A 199 -3.25 6.75 -13.45
CA SER A 199 -2.37 6.50 -12.30
C SER A 199 -2.36 7.68 -11.32
N ILE A 200 -2.55 8.91 -11.80
CA ILE A 200 -2.68 10.10 -10.96
C ILE A 200 -3.99 10.03 -10.17
N LYS A 201 -5.12 9.77 -10.83
CA LYS A 201 -6.43 9.63 -10.17
C LYS A 201 -6.40 8.59 -9.05
N ILE A 202 -5.76 7.44 -9.30
CA ILE A 202 -5.59 6.40 -8.29
C ILE A 202 -4.77 6.91 -7.09
N GLU A 203 -3.66 7.62 -7.33
CA GLU A 203 -2.84 8.11 -6.23
C GLU A 203 -3.52 9.25 -5.45
N GLU A 204 -4.24 10.13 -6.12
CA GLU A 204 -5.10 11.15 -5.49
C GLU A 204 -6.18 10.52 -4.60
N ALA A 205 -6.81 9.45 -5.07
CA ALA A 205 -7.80 8.70 -4.29
C ALA A 205 -7.18 7.97 -3.09
N LEU A 206 -5.88 7.63 -3.14
CA LEU A 206 -5.17 6.91 -2.08
C LEU A 206 -4.49 7.83 -1.04
N ASP A 207 -4.44 9.13 -1.29
CA ASP A 207 -3.83 10.10 -0.39
C ASP A 207 -4.50 10.10 0.98
N GLY A 208 -3.70 9.90 2.02
CA GLY A 208 -4.20 9.81 3.40
C GLY A 208 -5.11 8.61 3.69
N VAL A 209 -5.40 7.76 2.71
CA VAL A 209 -6.36 6.65 2.86
C VAL A 209 -5.70 5.38 3.41
N TYR A 210 -6.23 4.78 4.46
CA TYR A 210 -5.91 3.41 4.86
C TYR A 210 -7.18 2.59 4.95
N ILE A 211 -7.10 1.30 4.59
CA ILE A 211 -8.27 0.42 4.51
C ILE A 211 -8.01 -0.79 5.38
N LEU A 212 -8.95 -1.08 6.26
CA LEU A 212 -8.99 -2.31 7.04
C LEU A 212 -10.02 -3.24 6.41
N ARG A 213 -9.66 -4.50 6.19
CA ARG A 213 -10.57 -5.59 5.82
C ARG A 213 -10.94 -6.33 7.09
N THR A 214 -12.21 -6.67 7.26
CA THR A 214 -12.67 -7.49 8.37
C THR A 214 -13.85 -8.36 7.99
N GLU A 215 -13.94 -9.52 8.63
CA GLU A 215 -15.07 -10.46 8.55
C GLU A 215 -15.92 -10.44 9.83
N GLU A 216 -15.44 -9.73 10.87
CA GLU A 216 -16.12 -9.57 12.14
C GLU A 216 -17.46 -8.85 11.95
N GLN A 217 -18.54 -9.49 12.41
CA GLN A 217 -19.90 -8.99 12.30
C GLN A 217 -20.42 -8.34 13.60
N GLY A 218 -19.71 -8.51 14.72
CA GLY A 218 -20.20 -8.19 16.07
C GLY A 218 -19.71 -6.89 16.70
N MET A 219 -19.22 -5.90 15.93
CA MET A 219 -18.84 -4.57 16.46
C MET A 219 -19.87 -3.49 16.15
#